data_AF-A0A9D5YC32-F1
#
_entry.id   AF-A0A9D5YC32-F1
#
_cell.length_a   1.000
_cell.length_b   1.000
_cell.length_c   1.000
_cell.angle_alpha   90.00
_cell.angle_beta   90.00
_cell.angle_gamma   90.00
#
_symmetry.space_group_name_H-M   'P 1'
#
loop_
_entity.id
_entity.type
_entity.pdbx_description
1 polymer ?
#
loop_
_entity_poly.entity_id
_entity_poly.type
_entity_poly.pdbx_seq_one_letter_code
_entity_poly.pdbx_strand_id
1 'polypeptide(L)'
;MATKKKLESKVNNNVYKMVTIAMLTAIAEVLYMLDFPIFSGPFVFLKFDFSDIAALIGGITFGPMAGVIIEFLKNLIHVFIKGLGSTMGFGDLMNFLVGSAYIVPFVLCYHEFSKKIKKSVAILISAVIGCFTLIGIGAAANYFIAPLYFKYFVSQIITNDFLIGYLSYACIINVLKGVTLSIVAYPIILILVDKLKKVAKL
;
A
#
# COMPACT_ATOMS: atom_id res chain seq x y z
N MET A 1 -0.85 34.28 25.44
CA MET A 1 -1.70 33.14 25.83
C MET A 1 -2.21 32.33 24.62
N ALA A 2 -2.75 32.96 23.57
CA ALA A 2 -3.24 32.28 22.36
C ALA A 2 -2.16 31.51 21.57
N THR A 3 -0.94 32.05 21.46
CA THR A 3 0.18 31.41 20.74
C THR A 3 0.66 30.12 21.41
N LYS A 4 0.70 30.10 22.75
CA LYS A 4 1.07 28.91 23.55
C LYS A 4 0.04 27.79 23.39
N LYS A 5 -1.26 28.12 23.48
CA LYS A 5 -2.37 27.18 23.28
C LYS A 5 -2.40 26.58 21.86
N LYS A 6 -2.04 27.38 20.84
CA LYS A 6 -1.92 26.92 19.45
C LYS A 6 -0.69 26.03 19.23
N LEU A 7 0.39 26.25 19.96
CA LEU A 7 1.56 25.37 19.95
C LEU A 7 1.25 24.03 20.61
N GLU A 8 0.61 24.05 21.79
CA GLU A 8 0.24 22.86 22.56
C GLU A 8 -0.74 21.97 21.77
N SER A 9 -1.74 22.55 21.09
CA SER A 9 -2.66 21.77 20.24
C SER A 9 -1.96 21.16 19.02
N LYS A 10 -1.01 21.88 18.40
CA LYS A 10 -0.22 21.37 17.27
C LYS A 10 0.71 20.21 17.70
N VAL A 11 1.33 20.31 18.87
CA VAL A 11 2.17 19.24 19.44
C VAL A 11 1.32 18.00 19.73
N ASN A 12 0.14 18.15 20.33
CA ASN A 12 -0.75 17.04 20.62
C ASN A 12 -1.19 16.29 19.34
N ASN A 13 -1.50 17.04 18.27
CA ASN A 13 -1.86 16.46 16.98
C ASN A 13 -0.70 15.70 16.30
N ASN A 14 0.53 16.16 16.47
CA ASN A 14 1.71 15.46 15.95
C ASN A 14 1.96 14.14 16.69
N VAL A 15 1.82 14.14 18.02
CA VAL A 15 1.94 12.92 18.83
C VAL A 15 0.85 11.92 18.45
N TYR A 16 -0.40 12.37 18.34
CA TYR A 16 -1.52 11.51 17.91
C TYR A 16 -1.30 10.90 16.53
N LYS A 17 -0.85 11.70 15.56
CA LYS A 17 -0.51 11.23 14.21
C LYS A 17 0.61 10.18 14.26
N MET A 18 1.67 10.43 15.02
CA MET A 18 2.79 9.50 15.17
C MET A 18 2.34 8.16 15.77
N VAL A 19 1.58 8.19 16.86
CA VAL A 19 1.04 6.98 17.52
C VAL A 19 0.12 6.21 16.58
N THR A 20 -0.75 6.89 15.85
CA THR A 20 -1.68 6.22 14.93
C THR A 20 -0.94 5.59 13.75
N ILE A 21 0.09 6.26 13.20
CA ILE A 21 0.95 5.68 12.16
C ILE A 21 1.63 4.42 12.69
N ALA A 22 2.20 4.46 13.91
CA ALA A 22 2.85 3.28 14.51
C ALA A 22 1.87 2.11 14.71
N MET A 23 0.66 2.38 15.21
CA MET A 23 -0.39 1.37 15.37
C MET A 23 -0.83 0.78 14.04
N LEU A 24 -1.04 1.62 13.02
CA LEU A 24 -1.42 1.15 11.67
C LEU A 24 -0.30 0.34 11.02
N THR A 25 0.97 0.73 11.21
CA THR A 25 2.12 -0.07 10.77
C THR A 25 2.15 -1.44 11.44
N ALA A 26 1.92 -1.53 12.75
CA ALA A 26 1.86 -2.81 13.45
C ALA A 26 0.73 -3.70 12.93
N ILE A 27 -0.47 -3.12 12.69
CA ILE A 27 -1.60 -3.85 12.10
C ILE A 27 -1.26 -4.30 10.68
N ALA A 28 -0.66 -3.42 9.87
CA ALA A 28 -0.25 -3.74 8.51
C ALA A 28 0.73 -4.92 8.51
N GLU A 29 1.71 -4.93 9.41
CA GLU A 29 2.65 -6.03 9.53
C GLU A 29 1.96 -7.35 9.90
N VAL A 30 1.09 -7.35 10.91
CA VAL A 30 0.32 -8.56 11.27
C VAL A 30 -0.48 -9.08 10.09
N LEU A 31 -1.12 -8.20 9.32
CA LEU A 31 -1.83 -8.58 8.09
C LEU A 31 -0.89 -9.09 7.00
N TYR A 32 0.34 -8.57 6.92
CA TYR A 32 1.33 -9.03 5.94
C TYR A 32 1.91 -10.39 6.30
N MET A 33 2.03 -10.70 7.60
CA MET A 33 2.40 -12.04 8.05
C MET A 33 1.41 -13.12 7.63
N LEU A 34 0.15 -12.76 7.39
CA LEU A 34 -0.92 -13.64 6.90
C LEU A 34 -0.97 -13.75 5.37
N ASP A 35 0.14 -13.43 4.69
CA ASP A 35 0.29 -13.56 3.24
C ASP A 35 0.11 -15.01 2.76
N PHE A 36 -0.59 -15.19 1.65
CA PHE A 36 -0.83 -16.51 1.07
C PHE A 36 -0.62 -16.53 -0.45
N PRO A 37 -0.15 -17.65 -1.01
CA PRO A 37 -0.02 -17.80 -2.45
C PRO A 37 -1.40 -17.90 -3.11
N ILE A 38 -1.63 -17.15 -4.18
CA ILE A 38 -2.85 -17.30 -5.00
C ILE A 38 -2.67 -18.40 -6.05
N PHE A 39 -1.44 -18.58 -6.54
CA PHE A 39 -1.13 -19.52 -7.61
C PHE A 39 -0.39 -20.74 -7.09
N SER A 40 -0.68 -21.88 -7.70
CA SER A 40 0.16 -23.08 -7.61
C SER A 40 1.21 -23.11 -8.72
N GLY A 41 2.35 -23.77 -8.49
CA GLY A 41 3.38 -23.99 -9.50
C GLY A 41 4.59 -23.05 -9.36
N PRO A 42 5.27 -22.68 -10.48
CA PRO A 42 6.60 -22.08 -10.44
C PRO A 42 6.63 -20.67 -9.81
N PHE A 43 5.48 -20.00 -9.70
CA PHE A 43 5.35 -18.64 -9.17
C PHE A 43 4.65 -18.59 -7.80
N VAL A 44 4.71 -19.67 -7.01
CA VAL A 44 4.10 -19.74 -5.66
C VAL A 44 4.64 -18.67 -4.69
N PHE A 45 5.80 -18.09 -4.98
CA PHE A 45 6.37 -17.00 -4.20
C PHE A 45 5.65 -15.64 -4.43
N LEU A 46 4.83 -15.53 -5.48
CA LEU A 46 3.93 -14.39 -5.66
C LEU A 46 2.73 -14.53 -4.74
N LYS A 47 2.76 -13.80 -3.64
CA LYS A 47 1.75 -13.86 -2.59
C LYS A 47 0.86 -12.63 -2.57
N PHE A 48 -0.34 -12.84 -2.04
CA PHE A 48 -1.31 -11.80 -1.79
C PHE A 48 -1.46 -11.58 -0.29
N ASP A 49 -1.75 -10.33 0.09
CA ASP A 49 -1.92 -9.90 1.46
C ASP A 49 -2.91 -8.73 1.54
N PHE A 50 -3.45 -8.49 2.74
CA PHE A 50 -4.42 -7.43 3.01
C PHE A 50 -3.80 -6.19 3.70
N SER A 51 -2.48 -6.14 3.83
CA SER A 51 -1.80 -5.18 4.69
C SER A 51 -1.90 -3.73 4.23
N ASP A 52 -1.95 -3.51 2.92
CA ASP A 52 -2.03 -2.19 2.29
C ASP A 52 -3.32 -1.43 2.70
N ILE A 53 -4.33 -2.13 3.21
CA ILE A 53 -5.56 -1.52 3.76
C ILE A 53 -5.23 -0.60 4.94
N ALA A 54 -4.31 -1.01 5.82
CA ALA A 54 -3.91 -0.19 6.97
C ALA A 54 -3.15 1.07 6.52
N ALA A 55 -2.29 0.94 5.51
CA ALA A 55 -1.60 2.06 4.90
C ALA A 55 -2.57 3.02 4.19
N LEU A 56 -3.60 2.50 3.52
CA LEU A 56 -4.66 3.29 2.91
C LEU A 56 -5.45 4.11 3.96
N ILE A 57 -5.80 3.51 5.10
CA ILE A 57 -6.45 4.22 6.23
C ILE A 57 -5.57 5.39 6.69
N GLY A 58 -4.28 5.15 6.91
CA GLY A 58 -3.35 6.19 7.33
C GLY A 58 -3.17 7.28 6.28
N GLY A 59 -3.09 6.90 5.01
CA GLY A 59 -2.99 7.79 3.87
C GLY A 59 -4.19 8.74 3.75
N ILE A 60 -5.41 8.19 3.80
CA ILE A 60 -6.64 8.99 3.74
C ILE A 60 -6.76 9.92 4.95
N THR A 61 -6.33 9.47 6.12
CA THR A 61 -6.47 10.22 7.39
C THR A 61 -5.46 11.35 7.51
N PHE A 62 -4.19 11.10 7.19
CA PHE A 62 -3.08 12.03 7.49
C PHE A 62 -2.30 12.52 6.26
N GLY A 63 -2.72 12.14 5.06
CA GLY A 63 -2.10 12.49 3.77
C GLY A 63 -1.29 11.34 3.16
N PRO A 64 -0.98 11.42 1.85
CA PRO A 64 -0.37 10.31 1.09
C PRO A 64 0.94 9.83 1.69
N MET A 65 1.77 10.75 2.20
CA MET A 65 3.05 10.40 2.85
C MET A 65 2.88 9.55 4.10
N ALA A 66 1.78 9.69 4.85
CA ALA A 66 1.53 8.81 5.99
C ALA A 66 1.28 7.36 5.53
N GLY A 67 0.55 7.17 4.42
CA GLY A 67 0.35 5.85 3.83
C GLY A 67 1.64 5.25 3.32
N VAL A 68 2.47 6.04 2.61
CA VAL A 68 3.81 5.60 2.15
C VAL A 68 4.72 5.21 3.32
N ILE A 69 4.71 5.97 4.43
CA ILE A 69 5.49 5.63 5.63
C ILE A 69 4.99 4.31 6.23
N ILE A 70 3.68 4.09 6.30
CA ILE A 70 3.12 2.83 6.82
C ILE A 70 3.54 1.66 5.93
N GLU A 71 3.41 1.80 4.61
CA GLU A 71 3.87 0.80 3.61
C GLU A 71 5.35 0.49 3.78
N PHE A 72 6.19 1.53 3.85
CA PHE A 72 7.64 1.37 3.98
C PHE A 72 8.00 0.65 5.29
N LEU A 73 7.48 1.12 6.42
CA LEU A 73 7.81 0.55 7.72
C LEU A 73 7.29 -0.87 7.87
N LYS A 74 6.10 -1.19 7.34
CA LYS A 74 5.57 -2.54 7.29
C LYS A 74 6.57 -3.47 6.58
N ASN A 75 6.90 -3.18 5.32
CA ASN A 75 7.81 -4.02 4.55
C ASN A 75 9.20 -4.14 5.19
N LEU A 76 9.71 -3.04 5.78
CA LEU A 76 10.97 -3.06 6.49
C LEU A 76 10.94 -3.98 7.72
N ILE A 77 9.88 -3.88 8.53
CA ILE A 77 9.67 -4.73 9.71
C ILE A 77 9.51 -6.20 9.28
N HIS A 78 8.77 -6.46 8.20
CA HIS A 78 8.60 -7.80 7.66
C HIS A 78 9.92 -8.48 7.36
N VAL A 79 10.83 -7.77 6.68
CA VAL A 79 12.18 -8.26 6.38
C VAL A 79 12.98 -8.52 7.66
N PHE A 80 12.83 -7.70 8.69
CA PHE A 80 13.49 -7.95 9.98
C PHE A 80 12.94 -9.18 10.71
N ILE A 81 11.64 -9.47 10.58
CA ILE A 81 10.97 -10.58 11.28
C ILE A 81 11.15 -11.90 10.52
N LYS A 82 10.81 -11.94 9.23
CA LYS A 82 10.88 -13.16 8.40
C LYS A 82 12.25 -13.37 7.75
N GLY A 83 13.16 -12.40 7.86
CA GLY A 83 14.41 -12.38 7.10
C GLY A 83 14.14 -12.05 5.62
N LEU A 84 15.15 -12.26 4.77
CA LEU A 84 15.07 -11.99 3.34
C LEU A 84 14.16 -12.99 2.57
N GLY A 85 13.66 -14.04 3.24
CA GLY A 85 12.74 -15.01 2.65
C GLY A 85 13.26 -15.72 1.39
N SER A 86 12.35 -16.32 0.62
CA SER A 86 12.68 -17.02 -0.63
C SER A 86 12.98 -16.08 -1.80
N THR A 87 12.58 -14.81 -1.71
CA THR A 87 12.75 -13.80 -2.76
C THR A 87 13.91 -12.85 -2.50
N MET A 88 14.71 -13.11 -1.46
CA MET A 88 15.86 -12.29 -1.07
C MET A 88 15.50 -10.79 -0.85
N GLY A 89 14.33 -10.51 -0.28
CA GLY A 89 13.80 -9.17 -0.03
C GLY A 89 13.20 -8.44 -1.24
N PHE A 90 13.26 -9.04 -2.44
CA PHE A 90 12.64 -8.47 -3.63
C PHE A 90 11.12 -8.47 -3.53
N GLY A 91 10.53 -9.46 -2.87
CA GLY A 91 9.09 -9.52 -2.63
C GLY A 91 8.59 -8.30 -1.85
N ASP A 92 9.27 -7.97 -0.75
CA ASP A 92 8.96 -6.83 0.11
C ASP A 92 9.16 -5.49 -0.61
N LEU A 93 10.23 -5.38 -1.40
CA LEU A 93 10.46 -4.20 -2.24
C LEU A 93 9.31 -4.01 -3.24
N MET A 94 8.91 -5.08 -3.92
CA MET A 94 7.81 -5.05 -4.87
C MET A 94 6.49 -4.72 -4.18
N ASN A 95 6.24 -5.27 -3.00
CA ASN A 95 5.05 -4.97 -2.19
C ASN A 95 4.98 -3.47 -1.85
N PHE A 96 6.07 -2.90 -1.35
CA PHE A 96 6.17 -1.47 -1.07
C PHE A 96 5.90 -0.59 -2.30
N LEU A 97 6.50 -0.92 -3.44
CA LEU A 97 6.33 -0.16 -4.69
C LEU A 97 4.88 -0.21 -5.20
N VAL A 98 4.30 -1.41 -5.24
CA VAL A 98 2.92 -1.64 -5.70
C VAL A 98 1.91 -0.99 -4.76
N GLY A 99 2.07 -1.14 -3.44
CA GLY A 99 1.20 -0.51 -2.44
C GLY A 99 1.26 1.01 -2.51
N SER A 100 2.46 1.58 -2.59
CA SER A 100 2.66 3.03 -2.74
C SER A 100 2.08 3.56 -4.05
N ALA A 101 2.22 2.81 -5.14
CA ALA A 101 1.69 3.14 -6.45
C ALA A 101 0.16 3.24 -6.47
N TYR A 102 -0.56 2.52 -5.60
CA TYR A 102 -1.99 2.71 -5.41
C TYR A 102 -2.30 3.88 -4.47
N ILE A 103 -1.67 3.87 -3.29
CA ILE A 103 -2.05 4.75 -2.17
C ILE A 103 -1.84 6.22 -2.51
N VAL A 104 -0.70 6.57 -3.11
CA VAL A 104 -0.38 7.97 -3.43
C VAL A 104 -1.42 8.61 -4.36
N PRO A 105 -1.66 8.08 -5.57
CA PRO A 105 -2.64 8.65 -6.48
C PRO A 105 -4.07 8.55 -5.93
N PHE A 106 -4.44 7.44 -5.28
CA PHE A 106 -5.76 7.31 -4.66
C PHE A 106 -6.00 8.44 -3.66
N VAL A 107 -5.09 8.65 -2.71
CA VAL A 107 -5.27 9.62 -1.63
C VAL A 107 -5.28 11.05 -2.17
N LEU A 108 -4.39 11.37 -3.10
CA LEU A 108 -4.34 12.70 -3.75
C LEU A 108 -5.64 13.00 -4.50
N CYS A 109 -6.10 12.08 -5.35
CA CYS A 109 -7.35 12.22 -6.09
C CYS A 109 -8.55 12.31 -5.15
N TYR A 110 -8.61 11.47 -4.12
CA TYR A 110 -9.74 11.47 -3.18
C TYR A 110 -9.83 12.79 -2.42
N HIS A 111 -8.71 13.29 -1.88
CA HIS A 111 -8.68 14.56 -1.16
C HIS A 111 -9.06 15.75 -2.04
N GLU A 112 -8.74 15.71 -3.34
CA GLU A 112 -9.06 16.79 -4.26
C GLU A 112 -10.50 16.71 -4.81
N PHE A 113 -10.93 15.54 -5.26
CA PHE A 113 -12.28 15.35 -5.82
C PHE A 113 -13.37 15.40 -4.76
N SER A 114 -13.12 14.94 -3.52
CA SER A 114 -14.12 15.00 -2.44
C SER A 114 -14.52 16.42 -2.04
N LYS A 115 -13.77 17.45 -2.47
CA LYS A 115 -14.13 18.87 -2.32
C LYS A 115 -15.13 19.36 -3.37
N LYS A 116 -15.20 18.70 -4.53
CA LYS A 116 -15.90 19.18 -5.74
C LYS A 116 -17.14 18.33 -6.06
N ILE A 117 -17.10 17.03 -5.75
CA ILE A 117 -18.16 16.07 -6.10
C ILE A 117 -18.57 15.23 -4.89
N LYS A 118 -19.66 14.46 -5.02
CA LYS A 118 -20.14 13.56 -3.98
C LYS A 118 -19.01 12.61 -3.54
N LYS A 119 -18.87 12.41 -2.22
CA LYS A 119 -17.83 11.54 -1.63
C LYS A 119 -17.77 10.16 -2.29
N SER A 120 -18.92 9.51 -2.50
CA SER A 120 -19.00 8.20 -3.15
C SER A 120 -18.39 8.19 -4.55
N VAL A 121 -18.66 9.22 -5.35
CA VAL A 121 -18.12 9.35 -6.71
C VAL A 121 -16.62 9.64 -6.67
N ALA A 122 -16.17 10.50 -5.75
CA ALA A 122 -14.74 10.77 -5.55
C ALA A 122 -13.95 9.50 -5.19
N ILE A 123 -14.51 8.63 -4.35
CA ILE A 123 -13.90 7.34 -4.00
C ILE A 123 -13.75 6.46 -5.25
N LEU A 124 -14.82 6.32 -6.05
CA LEU A 124 -14.80 5.48 -7.25
C LEU A 124 -13.78 5.96 -8.28
N ILE A 125 -13.73 7.27 -8.56
CA ILE A 125 -12.74 7.83 -9.50
C ILE A 125 -11.32 7.61 -8.99
N SER A 126 -11.09 7.85 -7.69
CA SER A 126 -9.76 7.67 -7.08
C SER A 126 -9.33 6.20 -7.06
N ALA A 127 -10.26 5.28 -6.83
CA ALA A 127 -10.04 3.84 -6.92
C ALA A 127 -9.62 3.42 -8.32
N VAL A 128 -10.31 3.90 -9.36
CA VAL A 128 -9.95 3.60 -10.75
C VAL A 128 -8.54 4.10 -11.07
N ILE A 129 -8.21 5.34 -10.72
CA ILE A 129 -6.88 5.92 -10.94
C ILE A 129 -5.81 5.14 -10.16
N GLY A 130 -6.08 4.80 -8.89
CA GLY A 130 -5.22 3.98 -8.05
C GLY A 130 -4.95 2.59 -8.65
N CYS A 131 -5.98 1.93 -9.20
CA CYS A 131 -5.82 0.63 -9.86
C CYS A 131 -4.92 0.73 -11.10
N PHE A 132 -5.15 1.70 -11.98
CA PHE A 132 -4.35 1.85 -13.20
C PHE A 132 -2.88 2.16 -12.90
N THR A 133 -2.64 3.02 -11.91
CA THR A 133 -1.29 3.38 -11.48
C THR A 133 -0.57 2.20 -10.82
N LEU A 134 -1.25 1.45 -9.94
CA LEU A 134 -0.74 0.21 -9.36
C LEU A 134 -0.38 -0.80 -10.45
N ILE A 135 -1.26 -1.07 -11.40
CA ILE A 135 -1.03 -2.06 -12.46
C ILE A 135 0.13 -1.63 -13.34
N GLY A 136 0.16 -0.38 -13.79
CA GLY A 136 1.22 0.13 -14.67
C GLY A 136 2.59 0.16 -14.00
N ILE A 137 2.69 0.74 -12.80
CA ILE A 137 3.94 0.81 -12.05
C ILE A 137 4.36 -0.59 -11.61
N GLY A 138 3.43 -1.43 -11.15
CA GLY A 138 3.70 -2.80 -10.75
C GLY A 138 4.22 -3.66 -11.91
N ALA A 139 3.66 -3.53 -13.10
CA ALA A 139 4.14 -4.21 -14.30
C ALA A 139 5.55 -3.73 -14.70
N ALA A 140 5.77 -2.42 -14.73
CA ALA A 140 7.06 -1.83 -15.05
C ALA A 140 8.14 -2.23 -14.04
N ALA A 141 7.84 -2.12 -12.74
CA ALA A 141 8.74 -2.51 -11.67
C ALA A 141 9.11 -3.99 -11.78
N ASN A 142 8.12 -4.88 -11.98
CA ASN A 142 8.39 -6.31 -12.18
C ASN A 142 9.23 -6.58 -13.43
N TYR A 143 9.01 -5.84 -14.52
CA TYR A 143 9.78 -6.01 -15.77
C TYR A 143 11.28 -5.73 -15.57
N PHE A 144 11.63 -4.71 -14.78
CA PHE A 144 13.03 -4.37 -14.51
C PHE A 144 13.64 -5.17 -13.36
N ILE A 145 12.87 -5.44 -12.32
CA ILE A 145 13.36 -6.01 -11.06
C ILE A 145 13.45 -7.54 -11.11
N ALA A 146 12.47 -8.22 -11.73
CA ALA A 146 12.46 -9.68 -11.75
C ALA A 146 13.66 -10.30 -12.50
N PRO A 147 14.10 -9.80 -13.67
CA PRO A 147 15.30 -10.33 -14.32
C PRO A 147 16.57 -10.23 -13.46
N LEU A 148 16.68 -9.17 -12.66
CA LEU A 148 17.81 -8.99 -11.74
C LEU A 148 17.74 -10.03 -10.60
N TYR A 149 16.56 -10.26 -10.04
CA TYR A 149 16.33 -11.30 -9.05
C TYR A 149 16.76 -12.68 -9.56
N PHE A 150 16.25 -13.11 -10.72
CA PHE A 150 16.57 -14.43 -11.28
C PHE A 150 18.06 -14.56 -11.63
N LYS A 151 18.67 -13.50 -12.18
CA LYS A 151 20.08 -13.52 -12.57
C LYS A 151 21.01 -13.64 -11.37
N TYR A 152 20.81 -12.83 -10.33
CA TYR A 152 21.78 -12.73 -9.23
C TYR A 152 21.51 -13.67 -8.06
N PHE A 153 20.25 -14.08 -7.84
CA PHE A 153 19.89 -14.89 -6.67
C PHE A 153 19.45 -16.31 -7.03
N VAL A 154 18.91 -16.51 -8.24
CA VAL A 154 18.56 -17.84 -8.75
C VAL A 154 19.65 -18.39 -9.70
N SER A 155 20.62 -17.56 -10.07
CA SER A 155 21.68 -17.90 -11.04
C SER A 155 21.13 -18.38 -12.39
N GLN A 156 19.99 -17.84 -12.81
CA GLN A 156 19.30 -18.20 -14.05
C GLN A 156 19.05 -16.97 -14.91
N ILE A 157 19.42 -17.07 -16.19
CA ILE A 157 19.02 -16.09 -17.20
C ILE A 157 17.67 -16.53 -17.75
N ILE A 158 16.64 -15.74 -17.49
CA ILE A 158 15.27 -16.03 -17.93
C ILE A 158 15.08 -15.68 -19.41
N THR A 159 14.28 -16.48 -20.11
CA THR A 159 13.84 -16.18 -21.48
C THR A 159 12.73 -15.12 -21.48
N ASN A 160 12.50 -14.49 -22.63
CA ASN A 160 11.40 -13.55 -22.79
C ASN A 160 10.04 -14.21 -22.52
N ASP A 161 9.84 -15.45 -22.94
CA ASP A 161 8.60 -16.19 -22.71
C ASP A 161 8.34 -16.41 -21.22
N PHE A 162 9.39 -16.77 -20.47
CA PHE A 162 9.29 -16.91 -19.02
C PHE A 162 8.96 -15.57 -18.34
N LEU A 163 9.61 -14.49 -18.76
CA LEU A 163 9.36 -13.15 -18.22
C LEU A 163 7.92 -12.69 -18.50
N ILE A 164 7.40 -12.89 -19.71
CA ILE A 164 6.01 -12.56 -20.07
C ILE A 164 5.04 -13.40 -19.23
N GLY A 165 5.34 -14.68 -19.04
CA GLY A 165 4.60 -15.55 -18.12
C GLY A 165 4.56 -14.95 -16.73
N TYR A 166 5.72 -14.74 -16.10
CA TYR A 166 5.85 -14.14 -14.77
C TYR A 166 5.07 -12.81 -14.64
N LEU A 167 5.22 -11.90 -15.60
CA LEU A 167 4.54 -10.61 -15.61
C LEU A 167 3.02 -10.76 -15.68
N SER A 168 2.52 -11.75 -16.41
CA SER A 168 1.08 -12.03 -16.48
C SER A 168 0.52 -12.41 -15.10
N TYR A 169 1.21 -13.31 -14.38
CA TYR A 169 0.83 -13.70 -13.01
C TYR A 169 0.93 -12.52 -12.04
N ALA A 170 2.01 -11.74 -12.10
CA ALA A 170 2.19 -10.56 -11.26
C ALA A 170 1.11 -9.50 -11.52
N CYS A 171 0.75 -9.25 -12.79
CA CYS A 171 -0.33 -8.35 -13.17
C CYS A 171 -1.68 -8.80 -12.62
N ILE A 172 -1.98 -10.11 -12.62
CA ILE A 172 -3.23 -10.62 -12.04
C ILE A 172 -3.28 -10.33 -10.53
N ILE A 173 -2.21 -10.59 -9.79
CA ILE A 173 -2.16 -10.25 -8.35
C ILE A 173 -2.32 -8.76 -8.12
N ASN A 174 -1.67 -7.93 -8.95
CA ASN A 174 -1.78 -6.48 -8.88
C ASN A 174 -3.23 -6.00 -9.10
N VAL A 175 -3.93 -6.56 -10.09
CA VAL A 175 -5.36 -6.30 -10.30
C VAL A 175 -6.17 -6.69 -9.06
N LEU A 176 -5.94 -7.89 -8.51
CA LEU A 176 -6.63 -8.35 -7.31
C LEU A 176 -6.37 -7.43 -6.10
N LYS A 177 -5.13 -6.95 -5.92
CA LYS A 177 -4.77 -6.00 -4.86
C LYS A 177 -5.51 -4.67 -5.04
N GLY A 178 -5.46 -4.11 -6.25
CA GLY A 178 -6.16 -2.87 -6.57
C GLY A 178 -7.67 -2.96 -6.36
N VAL A 179 -8.30 -4.05 -6.78
CA VAL A 179 -9.74 -4.29 -6.57
C VAL A 179 -10.06 -4.41 -5.09
N THR A 180 -9.28 -5.18 -4.34
CA THR A 180 -9.47 -5.37 -2.89
C THR A 180 -9.40 -4.03 -2.16
N LEU A 181 -8.37 -3.24 -2.41
CA LEU A 181 -8.20 -1.91 -1.83
C LEU A 181 -9.37 -0.99 -2.19
N SER A 182 -9.83 -1.03 -3.44
CA SER A 182 -10.93 -0.21 -3.92
C SER A 182 -12.28 -0.55 -3.27
N ILE A 183 -12.56 -1.84 -3.11
CA ILE A 183 -13.78 -2.32 -2.44
C ILE A 183 -13.77 -1.87 -0.97
N VAL A 184 -12.64 -2.05 -0.30
CA VAL A 184 -12.49 -1.75 1.12
C VAL A 184 -12.43 -0.24 1.40
N ALA A 185 -11.93 0.56 0.45
CA ALA A 185 -11.88 2.02 0.57
C ALA A 185 -13.26 2.64 0.79
N TYR A 186 -14.30 2.12 0.14
CA TYR A 186 -15.65 2.69 0.19
C TYR A 186 -16.25 2.70 1.62
N PRO A 187 -16.40 1.57 2.32
CA PRO A 187 -16.91 1.56 3.69
C PRO A 187 -15.97 2.27 4.67
N ILE A 188 -14.65 2.16 4.51
CA ILE A 188 -13.68 2.87 5.37
C ILE A 188 -13.92 4.37 5.29
N ILE A 189 -14.04 4.93 4.09
CA ILE A 189 -14.16 6.37 3.93
C ILE A 189 -15.49 6.90 4.45
N LEU A 190 -16.58 6.17 4.22
CA LEU A 190 -17.90 6.62 4.67
C LEU A 190 -18.11 6.47 6.18
N ILE A 191 -17.50 5.46 6.82
CA ILE A 191 -17.73 5.14 8.23
C ILE A 191 -16.63 5.71 9.14
N LEU A 192 -15.36 5.49 8.78
CA LEU A 192 -14.22 5.79 9.64
C LEU A 192 -13.71 7.22 9.49
N VAL A 193 -13.64 7.77 8.28
CA VAL A 193 -12.97 9.07 8.07
C VAL A 193 -13.71 10.22 8.76
N ASP A 194 -15.04 10.22 8.76
CA ASP A 194 -15.81 11.26 9.45
C ASP A 194 -15.69 11.15 10.97
N LYS A 195 -15.45 9.95 11.51
CA LYS A 195 -15.12 9.74 12.94
C LYS A 195 -13.68 10.18 13.24
N LEU A 196 -12.71 9.73 12.45
CA LEU A 196 -11.29 10.06 12.63
C LEU A 196 -11.03 11.56 12.51
N LYS A 197 -11.68 12.27 11.57
CA LYS A 197 -11.59 13.73 11.46
C LYS A 197 -12.19 14.46 12.65
N LYS A 198 -13.20 13.89 13.32
CA LYS A 198 -13.75 14.44 14.56
C LYS A 198 -12.80 14.21 15.74
N VAL A 199 -12.20 13.02 15.86
CA VAL A 199 -11.23 12.71 16.92
C VAL A 199 -9.92 13.50 16.76
N ALA A 200 -9.44 13.67 15.52
CA ALA A 200 -8.24 14.46 15.22
C ALA A 200 -8.48 15.99 15.30
N LYS A 201 -9.75 16.42 15.36
CA LYS A 201 -10.14 17.78 15.75
C LYS A 201 -10.46 17.81 17.25
N LEU A 202 -9.41 17.70 18.07
CA LEU A 202 -9.40 18.38 19.36
C LEU A 202 -9.31 19.89 19.12
#